data_AF-A0A1H0EV43-F1
#
_entry.id   AF-A0A1H0EV43-F1
#
_cell.length_a   1.000
_cell.length_b   1.000
_cell.length_c   1.000
_cell.angle_alpha   90.00
_cell.angle_beta   90.00
_cell.angle_gamma   90.00
#
_symmetry.space_group_name_H-M   'P 1'
#
loop_
_entity.id
_entity.type
_entity.pdbx_description
1 polymer ?
#
loop_
_entity_poly.entity_id
_entity_poly.type
_entity_poly.pdbx_seq_one_letter_code
_entity_poly.pdbx_strand_id
1 'polypeptide(L)'
;MIWQRCIISIKWKALFSLVLALGFLKVLGIIGYIIYPELESKIFVSELQTPPIALAKQDTTSKRESLKKNEKKVSSKELSEEVANLKAKERALAEKEASLRELEAHLNAKLKELRRLQASIKKMLEEANVLKNKKIKHLVDVYSNMKPKQAAQVLETIDEDLAVKILAGMRGRKAGEILSYVKPDKAAKLSEALTRLQTPFGE
;
A
#
# COMPACT_ATOMS: atom_id res chain seq x y z
N MET A 1 7.43 -27.22 -44.08
CA MET A 1 7.91 -26.93 -42.70
C MET A 1 7.22 -25.70 -42.09
N ILE A 2 5.88 -25.63 -42.11
CA ILE A 2 5.12 -24.47 -41.56
C ILE A 2 4.32 -24.84 -40.30
N TRP A 3 4.14 -26.15 -40.05
CA TRP A 3 3.32 -26.68 -38.95
C TRP A 3 3.98 -26.63 -37.56
N GLN A 4 5.29 -26.41 -37.47
CA GLN A 4 6.02 -26.46 -36.19
C GLN A 4 6.00 -25.13 -35.42
N ARG A 5 5.74 -24.00 -36.09
CA ARG A 5 5.69 -22.65 -35.49
C ARG A 5 4.36 -22.34 -34.78
N CYS A 6 3.25 -22.98 -35.15
CA CYS A 6 1.94 -22.74 -34.53
C CYS A 6 1.78 -23.39 -33.13
N ILE A 7 2.45 -24.52 -32.89
CA ILE A 7 2.34 -25.24 -31.60
C ILE A 7 3.03 -24.46 -30.47
N ILE A 8 4.09 -23.72 -30.79
CA ILE A 8 4.87 -22.94 -29.81
C ILE A 8 4.09 -21.70 -29.36
N SER A 9 3.38 -21.00 -30.26
CA SER A 9 2.57 -19.83 -29.88
C SER A 9 1.35 -20.20 -29.03
N ILE A 10 0.77 -21.39 -29.23
CA ILE A 10 -0.35 -21.89 -28.40
C ILE A 10 0.15 -22.28 -27.01
N LYS A 11 1.30 -22.97 -26.94
CA LYS A 11 1.92 -23.33 -25.65
C LYS A 11 2.38 -22.11 -24.87
N TRP A 12 2.88 -21.06 -25.52
CA TRP A 12 3.25 -19.80 -24.85
C TRP A 12 2.06 -19.02 -24.34
N LYS A 13 0.95 -18.95 -25.10
CA LYS A 13 -0.29 -18.33 -24.61
C LYS A 13 -0.88 -19.09 -23.42
N ALA A 14 -0.82 -20.44 -23.43
CA ALA A 14 -1.25 -21.27 -22.31
C ALA A 14 -0.33 -21.15 -21.09
N LEU A 15 1.00 -21.12 -21.28
CA LEU A 15 1.97 -20.87 -20.21
C LEU A 15 1.81 -19.48 -19.60
N PHE A 16 1.62 -18.45 -20.43
CA PHE A 16 1.43 -17.09 -19.96
C PHE A 16 0.09 -16.93 -19.24
N SER A 17 -0.99 -17.56 -19.74
CA SER A 17 -2.29 -17.61 -19.06
C SER A 17 -2.22 -18.35 -17.72
N LEU A 18 -1.41 -19.42 -17.62
CA LEU A 18 -1.22 -20.18 -16.38
C LEU A 18 -0.38 -19.39 -15.36
N VAL A 19 0.67 -18.68 -15.80
CA VAL A 19 1.47 -17.79 -14.94
C VAL A 19 0.66 -16.57 -14.48
N LEU A 20 -0.16 -16.00 -15.36
CA LEU A 20 -1.08 -14.92 -15.03
C LEU A 20 -2.14 -15.38 -14.01
N ALA A 21 -2.70 -16.57 -14.19
CA ALA A 21 -3.66 -17.16 -13.26
C ALA A 21 -3.03 -17.49 -11.89
N LEU A 22 -1.81 -18.02 -11.85
CA LEU A 22 -1.07 -18.27 -10.61
C LEU A 22 -0.69 -16.98 -9.88
N GLY A 23 -0.32 -15.92 -10.62
CA GLY A 23 -0.10 -14.58 -10.08
C GLY A 23 -1.37 -13.98 -9.49
N PHE A 24 -2.50 -14.10 -10.18
CA PHE A 24 -3.80 -13.63 -9.71
C PHE A 24 -4.27 -14.39 -8.47
N LEU A 25 -4.00 -15.69 -8.37
CA LEU A 25 -4.31 -16.51 -7.19
C LEU A 25 -3.48 -16.08 -5.97
N LYS A 26 -2.19 -15.72 -6.15
CA LYS A 26 -1.35 -15.19 -5.07
C LYS A 26 -1.76 -13.78 -4.66
N VAL A 27 -2.14 -12.93 -5.62
CA VAL A 27 -2.62 -11.57 -5.36
C VAL A 27 -4.00 -11.59 -4.67
N LEU A 28 -4.90 -12.49 -5.05
CA LEU A 28 -6.15 -12.75 -4.34
C LEU A 28 -5.91 -13.33 -2.94
N GLY A 29 -4.89 -14.17 -2.75
CA GLY A 29 -4.48 -14.63 -1.43
C GLY A 29 -3.98 -13.51 -0.53
N ILE A 30 -3.18 -12.57 -1.06
CA ILE A 30 -2.65 -11.42 -0.32
C ILE A 30 -3.73 -10.36 -0.07
N ILE A 31 -4.65 -10.13 -1.02
CA ILE A 31 -5.79 -9.22 -0.85
C ILE A 31 -6.83 -9.83 0.09
N GLY A 32 -7.05 -11.15 0.03
CA GLY A 32 -7.88 -11.90 0.97
C GLY A 32 -7.32 -11.87 2.39
N TYR A 33 -5.99 -11.95 2.54
CA TYR A 33 -5.28 -11.81 3.83
C TYR A 33 -5.46 -10.42 4.46
N ILE A 34 -5.66 -9.38 3.65
CA ILE A 34 -5.88 -8.01 4.13
C ILE A 34 -7.36 -7.77 4.50
N ILE A 35 -8.31 -8.56 4.00
CA ILE A 35 -9.76 -8.32 4.14
C ILE A 35 -10.48 -9.35 5.04
N TYR A 36 -9.93 -10.55 5.28
CA TYR A 36 -10.53 -11.56 6.17
C TYR A 36 -9.54 -12.03 7.26
N PRO A 37 -9.52 -11.41 8.45
CA PRO A 37 -8.57 -11.76 9.50
C PRO A 37 -8.99 -12.96 10.37
N GLU A 38 -9.84 -13.88 9.90
CA GLU A 38 -10.55 -14.80 10.81
C GLU A 38 -10.68 -16.27 10.37
N LEU A 39 -9.78 -16.83 9.54
CA LEU A 39 -9.96 -18.24 9.11
C LEU A 39 -8.70 -19.08 8.96
N GLU A 40 -7.73 -18.97 9.86
CA GLU A 40 -6.60 -19.92 9.89
C GLU A 40 -6.14 -20.35 11.31
N SER A 41 -7.05 -20.41 12.29
CA SER A 41 -6.73 -20.99 13.60
C SER A 41 -7.14 -22.47 13.76
N LYS A 42 -7.08 -23.28 12.69
CA LYS A 42 -7.48 -24.70 12.77
C LYS A 42 -6.54 -25.72 12.12
N ILE A 43 -5.27 -25.40 11.94
CA ILE A 43 -4.23 -26.42 11.81
C ILE A 43 -3.08 -25.99 12.73
N PHE A 44 -2.68 -26.87 13.63
CA PHE A 44 -1.63 -26.67 14.64
C PHE A 44 -2.07 -26.03 15.97
N VAL A 45 -2.88 -26.73 16.76
CA VAL A 45 -2.55 -27.21 18.13
C VAL A 45 -3.57 -28.31 18.47
N SER A 46 -3.23 -29.55 18.14
CA SER A 46 -3.59 -30.67 19.01
C SER A 46 -2.38 -30.90 19.92
N GLU A 47 -2.66 -31.19 21.19
CA GLU A 47 -1.70 -31.38 22.29
C GLU A 47 -1.18 -30.10 22.98
N LEU A 48 -1.99 -29.55 23.88
CA LEU A 48 -1.65 -29.52 25.31
C LEU A 48 -2.79 -28.88 26.10
N GLN A 49 -3.51 -29.77 26.77
CA GLN A 49 -4.45 -29.52 27.84
C GLN A 49 -3.84 -28.60 28.91
N THR A 50 -4.49 -27.47 29.18
CA THR A 50 -4.50 -26.90 30.54
C THR A 50 -5.96 -26.64 30.92
N PRO A 51 -6.57 -27.45 31.81
CA PRO A 51 -7.89 -27.13 32.35
C PRO A 51 -7.82 -25.88 33.25
N PRO A 52 -8.92 -25.11 33.33
CA PRO A 52 -8.96 -23.82 34.02
C PRO A 52 -8.79 -23.98 35.53
N ILE A 53 -7.98 -23.09 36.12
CA ILE A 53 -7.95 -22.85 37.56
C ILE A 53 -9.28 -22.20 37.93
N ALA A 54 -10.25 -23.03 38.34
CA ALA A 54 -11.50 -22.60 38.93
C ALA A 54 -11.44 -22.84 40.44
N LEU A 55 -11.63 -21.76 41.20
CA LEU A 55 -11.95 -21.82 42.63
C LEU A 55 -13.32 -22.51 42.81
N ALA A 56 -13.33 -23.73 43.30
CA ALA A 56 -14.53 -24.35 43.89
C ALA A 56 -14.12 -25.35 44.99
N LYS A 57 -14.83 -25.25 46.11
CA LYS A 57 -14.68 -25.99 47.37
C LYS A 57 -15.13 -27.46 47.27
N GLN A 58 -14.74 -28.21 48.31
CA GLN A 58 -15.19 -29.54 48.78
C GLN A 58 -14.50 -30.75 48.11
N ASP A 59 -14.05 -31.80 48.81
CA ASP A 59 -14.05 -32.12 50.23
C ASP A 59 -13.06 -33.29 50.47
N THR A 60 -12.53 -33.33 51.69
CA THR A 60 -12.18 -34.54 52.46
C THR A 60 -11.13 -35.56 51.95
N THR A 61 -10.03 -35.61 52.70
CA THR A 61 -9.61 -36.83 53.42
C THR A 61 -9.39 -38.11 52.60
N SER A 62 -8.25 -38.25 51.93
CA SER A 62 -7.44 -39.51 51.89
C SER A 62 -6.23 -39.37 50.96
N LYS A 63 -5.18 -38.66 51.38
CA LYS A 63 -3.79 -38.89 50.91
C LYS A 63 -2.73 -38.15 51.75
N ARG A 64 -2.88 -38.11 53.07
CA ARG A 64 -1.89 -37.51 53.97
C ARG A 64 -0.70 -38.42 54.31
N GLU A 65 -0.67 -39.66 53.80
CA GLU A 65 0.37 -40.65 54.17
C GLU A 65 1.43 -40.97 53.10
N SER A 66 1.47 -40.27 51.97
CA SER A 66 2.56 -40.45 50.99
C SER A 66 3.28 -39.15 50.62
N LEU A 67 3.52 -38.30 51.62
CA LEU A 67 4.46 -37.17 51.54
C LEU A 67 5.70 -37.35 52.43
N LYS A 68 5.94 -38.56 52.95
CA LYS A 68 7.16 -38.91 53.70
C LYS A 68 8.02 -39.95 52.95
N LYS A 69 8.36 -39.71 51.69
CA LYS A 69 9.50 -40.40 51.05
C LYS A 69 9.97 -39.71 49.76
N ASN A 70 10.24 -38.41 49.80
CA ASN A 70 11.11 -37.76 48.83
C ASN A 70 11.62 -36.42 49.38
N GLU A 71 12.10 -36.41 50.62
CA GLU A 71 13.16 -35.49 51.01
C GLU A 71 14.44 -35.96 50.29
N LYS A 72 14.46 -35.84 48.95
CA LYS A 72 15.73 -35.80 48.24
C LYS A 72 16.41 -34.55 48.78
N LYS A 73 17.53 -34.74 49.48
CA LYS A 73 18.55 -33.71 49.65
C LYS A 73 18.85 -33.15 48.27
N VAL A 74 18.14 -32.09 47.86
CA VAL A 74 18.60 -31.24 46.77
C VAL A 74 19.89 -30.68 47.29
N SER A 75 20.98 -31.12 46.68
CA SER A 75 22.30 -30.73 47.14
C SER A 75 22.38 -29.21 47.00
N SER A 76 22.88 -28.51 48.02
CA SER A 76 23.04 -27.04 47.97
C SER A 76 23.83 -26.59 46.73
N LYS A 77 24.64 -27.48 46.15
CA LYS A 77 25.32 -27.31 44.86
C LYS A 77 24.36 -27.26 43.67
N GLU A 78 23.39 -28.18 43.57
CA GLU A 78 22.41 -28.21 42.47
C GLU A 78 21.54 -26.95 42.47
N LEU A 79 21.14 -26.46 43.66
CA LEU A 79 20.39 -25.22 43.79
C LEU A 79 21.23 -24.00 43.39
N SER A 80 22.52 -23.98 43.75
CA SER A 80 23.45 -22.91 43.38
C SER A 80 23.72 -22.87 41.87
N GLU A 81 23.82 -24.03 41.23
CA GLU A 81 24.00 -24.15 39.77
C GLU A 81 22.76 -23.68 39.02
N GLU A 82 21.56 -24.03 39.49
CA GLU A 82 20.31 -23.57 38.89
C GLU A 82 20.14 -22.04 39.01
N VAL A 83 20.46 -21.46 40.18
CA VAL A 83 20.46 -20.00 40.37
C VAL A 83 21.47 -19.31 39.45
N ALA A 84 22.65 -19.89 39.25
CA ALA A 84 23.64 -19.35 38.33
C ALA A 84 23.14 -19.39 36.87
N ASN A 85 22.51 -20.49 36.45
CA ASN A 85 21.91 -20.65 35.12
C ASN A 85 20.76 -19.67 34.88
N LEU A 86 19.88 -19.48 35.87
CA LEU A 86 18.79 -18.50 35.78
C LEU A 86 19.33 -17.07 35.67
N LYS A 87 20.35 -16.71 36.46
CA LYS A 87 20.99 -15.39 36.39
C LYS A 87 21.69 -15.15 35.06
N ALA A 88 22.29 -16.18 34.45
CA ALA A 88 22.86 -16.09 33.11
C ALA A 88 21.79 -15.87 32.04
N LYS A 89 20.65 -16.58 32.13
CA LYS A 89 19.50 -16.37 31.23
C LYS A 89 18.89 -14.99 31.39
N GLU A 90 18.74 -14.50 32.62
CA GLU A 90 18.23 -13.16 32.91
C GLU A 90 19.11 -12.07 32.28
N ARG A 91 20.43 -12.18 32.40
CA ARG A 91 21.37 -11.27 31.74
C ARG A 91 21.25 -11.31 30.22
N ALA A 92 21.19 -12.51 29.64
CA ALA A 92 21.04 -12.67 28.19
C ALA A 92 19.70 -12.10 27.67
N LEU A 93 18.62 -12.21 28.45
CA LEU A 93 17.33 -11.60 28.13
C LEU A 93 17.41 -10.07 28.23
N ALA A 94 18.01 -9.54 29.30
CA ALA A 94 18.18 -8.10 29.49
C ALA A 94 19.00 -7.46 28.35
N GLU A 95 20.07 -8.12 27.88
CA GLU A 95 20.86 -7.67 26.73
C GLU A 95 20.04 -7.65 25.43
N LYS A 96 19.23 -8.69 25.19
CA LYS A 96 18.33 -8.74 24.03
C LYS A 96 17.27 -7.66 24.09
N GLU A 97 16.66 -7.45 25.26
CA GLU A 97 15.67 -6.38 25.45
C GLU A 97 16.27 -5.00 25.21
N ALA A 98 17.49 -4.74 25.70
CA ALA A 98 18.19 -3.48 25.45
C ALA A 98 18.44 -3.27 23.95
N SER A 99 18.91 -4.29 23.24
CA SER A 99 19.14 -4.23 21.79
C SER A 99 17.84 -4.02 20.99
N LEU A 100 16.74 -4.70 21.38
CA LEU A 100 15.44 -4.51 20.75
C LEU A 100 14.93 -3.09 20.95
N ARG A 101 15.05 -2.52 22.16
CA ARG A 101 14.65 -1.13 22.43
C ARG A 101 15.44 -0.13 21.61
N GLU A 102 16.75 -0.34 21.44
CA GLU A 102 17.58 0.51 20.58
C GLU A 102 17.13 0.43 19.12
N LEU A 103 16.85 -0.77 18.62
CA LEU A 103 16.39 -0.98 17.25
C LEU A 103 15.01 -0.37 17.02
N GLU A 104 14.08 -0.51 17.97
CA GLU A 104 12.77 0.15 17.96
C GLU A 104 12.90 1.67 17.93
N ALA A 105 13.79 2.25 18.75
CA ALA A 105 14.06 3.69 18.72
C ALA A 105 14.61 4.14 17.35
N HIS A 106 15.53 3.37 16.77
CA HIS A 106 16.07 3.62 15.44
C HIS A 106 15.01 3.54 14.34
N LEU A 107 14.13 2.54 14.40
CA LEU A 107 13.01 2.38 13.47
C LEU A 107 12.06 3.58 13.58
N ASN A 108 11.67 3.94 14.80
CA ASN A 108 10.77 5.07 15.05
C ASN A 108 11.37 6.39 14.55
N ALA A 109 12.68 6.60 14.72
CA ALA A 109 13.38 7.76 14.17
C ALA A 109 13.31 7.78 12.63
N LYS A 110 13.60 6.65 11.97
CA LYS A 110 13.50 6.52 10.51
C LYS A 110 12.08 6.73 10.00
N LEU A 111 11.06 6.20 10.67
CA LEU A 111 9.65 6.43 10.30
C LEU A 111 9.28 7.91 10.41
N LYS A 112 9.75 8.59 11.45
CA LYS A 112 9.51 10.03 11.62
C LYS A 112 10.16 10.84 10.48
N GLU A 113 11.39 10.48 10.10
CA GLU A 113 12.10 11.09 8.97
C GLU A 113 11.36 10.86 7.64
N LEU A 114 10.96 9.62 7.36
CA LEU A 114 10.20 9.28 6.16
C LEU A 114 8.87 10.02 6.09
N ARG A 115 8.13 10.12 7.21
CA ARG A 115 6.89 10.90 7.28
C ARG A 115 7.14 12.38 7.03
N ARG A 116 8.23 12.94 7.55
CA ARG A 116 8.62 14.34 7.31
C ARG A 116 8.95 14.57 5.84
N LEU A 117 9.73 13.68 5.22
CA LEU A 117 10.06 13.73 3.80
C LEU A 117 8.80 13.62 2.94
N GLN A 118 7.92 12.67 3.23
CA GLN A 118 6.64 12.51 2.53
C GLN A 118 5.79 13.78 2.63
N ALA A 119 5.69 14.38 3.82
CA ALA A 119 4.97 15.63 4.02
C ALA A 119 5.59 16.79 3.23
N SER A 120 6.92 16.88 3.21
CA SER A 120 7.64 17.90 2.42
C SER A 120 7.39 17.75 0.92
N ILE A 121 7.46 16.53 0.40
CA ILE A 121 7.20 16.24 -1.02
C ILE A 121 5.74 16.59 -1.37
N LYS A 122 4.78 16.19 -0.53
CA LYS A 122 3.37 16.55 -0.73
C LYS A 122 3.17 18.07 -0.77
N LYS A 123 3.77 18.80 0.17
CA LYS A 123 3.70 20.26 0.20
C LYS A 123 4.31 20.89 -1.05
N MET A 124 5.49 20.44 -1.49
CA MET A 124 6.12 20.94 -2.73
C MET A 124 5.25 20.66 -3.95
N LEU A 125 4.61 19.49 -4.01
CA LEU A 125 3.70 19.12 -5.10
C LEU A 125 2.44 20.00 -5.09
N GLU A 126 1.86 20.25 -3.91
CA GLU A 126 0.72 21.15 -3.76
C GLU A 126 1.07 22.59 -4.18
N GLU A 127 2.20 23.12 -3.73
CA GLU A 127 2.67 24.46 -4.14
C GLU A 127 2.89 24.53 -5.66
N ALA A 128 3.53 23.52 -6.26
CA ALA A 128 3.73 23.45 -7.70
C ALA A 128 2.40 23.37 -8.47
N ASN A 129 1.44 22.57 -7.96
CA ASN A 129 0.11 22.46 -8.54
C ASN A 129 -0.68 23.78 -8.43
N VAL A 130 -0.62 24.47 -7.29
CA VAL A 130 -1.26 25.78 -7.11
C VAL A 130 -0.69 26.80 -8.09
N LEU A 131 0.63 26.87 -8.25
CA LEU A 131 1.27 27.79 -9.20
C LEU A 131 0.90 27.45 -10.65
N LYS A 132 0.93 26.17 -11.03
CA LYS A 132 0.52 25.71 -12.36
C LYS A 132 -0.95 26.04 -12.64
N ASN A 133 -1.82 25.71 -11.70
CA ASN A 133 -3.26 25.97 -11.81
C ASN A 133 -3.55 27.47 -11.87
N LYS A 134 -2.85 28.31 -11.11
CA LYS A 134 -3.00 29.77 -11.16
C LYS A 134 -2.60 30.33 -12.53
N LYS A 135 -1.51 29.85 -13.12
CA LYS A 135 -1.07 30.25 -14.47
C LYS A 135 -2.09 29.84 -15.54
N ILE A 136 -2.54 28.57 -15.52
CA ILE A 136 -3.54 28.07 -16.47
C ILE A 136 -4.86 28.84 -16.29
N LYS A 137 -5.32 29.04 -15.06
CA LYS A 137 -6.54 29.80 -14.77
C LYS A 137 -6.46 31.23 -15.30
N HIS A 138 -5.33 31.90 -15.13
CA HIS A 138 -5.14 33.25 -15.68
C HIS A 138 -5.24 33.25 -17.21
N LEU A 139 -4.64 32.29 -17.90
CA LEU A 139 -4.77 32.16 -19.36
C LEU A 139 -6.23 31.90 -19.75
N VAL A 140 -6.90 30.96 -19.07
CA VAL A 140 -8.32 30.67 -19.26
C VAL A 140 -9.15 31.95 -19.13
N ASP A 141 -8.92 32.76 -18.10
CA ASP A 141 -9.65 34.01 -17.87
C ASP A 141 -9.39 35.03 -18.99
N VAL A 142 -8.14 35.20 -19.42
CA VAL A 142 -7.78 36.12 -20.52
C VAL A 142 -8.45 35.72 -21.83
N TYR A 143 -8.39 34.44 -22.20
CA TYR A 143 -9.00 33.96 -23.45
C TYR A 143 -10.52 33.88 -23.38
N SER A 144 -11.10 33.56 -22.22
CA SER A 144 -12.56 33.51 -22.02
C SER A 144 -13.22 34.89 -22.14
N ASN A 145 -12.50 35.95 -21.77
CA ASN A 145 -12.98 37.33 -21.85
C ASN A 145 -12.73 37.97 -23.23
N MET A 146 -11.99 37.30 -24.11
CA MET A 146 -11.75 37.76 -25.48
C MET A 146 -12.94 37.42 -26.40
N LYS A 147 -13.08 38.16 -27.51
CA LYS A 147 -14.07 37.83 -28.53
C LYS A 147 -13.78 36.42 -29.10
N PRO A 148 -14.78 35.53 -29.27
CA PRO A 148 -14.54 34.14 -29.69
C PRO A 148 -13.72 34.01 -30.99
N LYS A 149 -13.98 34.88 -31.97
CA LYS A 149 -13.25 34.91 -33.24
C LYS A 149 -11.76 35.27 -33.07
N GLN A 150 -11.44 36.19 -32.16
CA GLN A 150 -10.05 36.57 -31.87
C GLN A 150 -9.34 35.47 -31.07
N ALA A 151 -10.02 34.89 -30.09
CA ALA A 151 -9.48 33.77 -29.31
C ALA A 151 -9.15 32.56 -30.21
N ALA A 152 -10.02 32.25 -31.18
CA ALA A 152 -9.78 31.18 -32.16
C ALA A 152 -8.52 31.42 -33.00
N GLN A 153 -8.34 32.64 -33.51
CA GLN A 153 -7.13 33.00 -34.28
C GLN A 153 -5.85 32.83 -33.45
N VAL A 154 -5.88 33.19 -32.16
CA VAL A 154 -4.72 33.03 -31.29
C VAL A 154 -4.47 31.55 -30.97
N LEU A 155 -5.50 30.77 -30.67
CA LEU A 155 -5.38 29.32 -30.43
C LEU A 155 -4.85 28.55 -31.65
N GLU A 156 -5.06 29.06 -32.87
CA GLU A 156 -4.45 28.49 -34.07
C GLU A 156 -2.92 28.61 -34.07
N THR A 157 -2.36 29.66 -33.45
CA THR A 157 -0.91 29.92 -33.40
C THR A 157 -0.19 29.26 -32.23
N ILE A 158 -0.94 28.89 -31.19
CA ILE A 158 -0.39 28.25 -29.99
C ILE A 158 -0.29 26.73 -30.19
N ASP A 159 0.64 26.13 -29.44
CA ASP A 159 0.81 24.69 -29.30
C ASP A 159 -0.49 23.97 -28.90
N GLU A 160 -0.69 22.78 -29.46
CA GLU A 160 -1.91 22.01 -29.30
C GLU A 160 -2.17 21.61 -27.84
N ASP A 161 -1.15 21.19 -27.09
CA ASP A 161 -1.31 20.77 -25.70
C ASP A 161 -1.72 21.93 -24.79
N LEU A 162 -1.19 23.13 -25.07
CA LEU A 162 -1.56 24.32 -24.31
C LEU A 162 -2.97 24.79 -24.67
N ALA A 163 -3.35 24.74 -25.94
CA ALA A 163 -4.70 25.04 -26.40
C ALA A 163 -5.73 24.11 -25.75
N VAL A 164 -5.45 22.81 -25.67
CA VAL A 164 -6.30 21.81 -25.01
C VAL A 164 -6.46 22.11 -23.51
N LYS A 165 -5.37 22.45 -22.81
CA LYS A 165 -5.42 22.80 -21.37
C LYS A 165 -6.25 24.05 -21.11
N ILE A 166 -6.17 25.06 -21.99
CA ILE A 166 -6.97 26.28 -21.88
C ILE A 166 -8.45 25.96 -22.16
N LEU A 167 -8.74 25.21 -23.23
CA LEU A 167 -10.11 24.81 -23.59
C LEU A 167 -10.76 23.95 -22.50
N ALA A 168 -10.03 23.03 -21.89
CA ALA A 168 -10.49 22.19 -20.78
C ALA A 168 -10.83 23.00 -19.52
N GLY A 169 -10.16 24.14 -19.30
CA GLY A 169 -10.45 25.04 -18.18
C GLY A 169 -11.61 25.99 -18.42
N MET A 170 -12.10 26.13 -19.65
CA MET A 170 -13.20 27.03 -20.01
C MET A 170 -14.58 26.37 -19.82
N ARG A 171 -15.63 27.19 -19.67
CA ARG A 171 -17.01 26.70 -19.72
C ARG A 171 -17.29 26.13 -21.11
N GLY A 172 -17.90 24.94 -21.19
CA GLY A 172 -18.16 24.23 -22.45
C GLY A 172 -18.85 25.07 -23.53
N ARG A 173 -19.78 25.96 -23.15
CA ARG A 173 -20.41 26.91 -24.08
C ARG A 173 -19.39 27.85 -24.76
N LYS A 174 -18.48 28.45 -23.97
CA LYS A 174 -17.44 29.36 -24.48
C LYS A 174 -16.40 28.63 -25.31
N ALA A 175 -15.99 27.43 -24.88
CA ALA A 175 -15.10 26.58 -25.66
C ALA A 175 -15.71 26.21 -27.03
N GLY A 176 -17.00 25.85 -27.07
CA GLY A 176 -17.72 25.57 -28.32
C GLY A 176 -17.87 26.80 -29.23
N GLU A 177 -18.14 27.98 -28.65
CA GLU A 177 -18.16 29.25 -29.38
C GLU A 177 -16.81 29.57 -30.04
N ILE A 178 -15.69 29.21 -29.40
CA ILE A 178 -14.35 29.45 -29.94
C ILE A 178 -14.01 28.43 -31.01
N LEU A 179 -14.29 27.14 -30.77
CA LEU A 179 -14.02 26.05 -31.70
C LEU A 179 -14.75 26.21 -33.04
N SER A 180 -15.91 26.88 -33.08
CA SER A 180 -16.64 27.15 -34.32
C SER A 180 -15.93 28.12 -35.27
N TYR A 181 -14.97 28.91 -34.77
CA TYR A 181 -14.16 29.84 -35.57
C TYR A 181 -12.76 29.30 -35.87
N VAL A 182 -12.41 28.12 -35.34
CA VAL A 182 -11.14 27.43 -35.63
C VAL A 182 -11.31 26.59 -36.90
N LYS A 183 -10.23 26.42 -37.68
CA LYS A 183 -10.23 25.52 -38.84
C LYS A 183 -10.73 24.10 -38.47
N PRO A 184 -11.59 23.48 -39.30
CA PRO A 184 -12.20 22.18 -39.00
C PRO A 184 -11.21 21.08 -38.59
N ASP A 185 -10.09 20.97 -39.30
CA ASP A 185 -9.07 19.95 -39.04
C ASP A 185 -8.44 20.12 -37.65
N LYS A 186 -8.15 21.36 -37.24
CA LYS A 186 -7.58 21.65 -35.92
C LYS A 186 -8.63 21.51 -34.82
N ALA A 187 -9.88 21.91 -35.08
CA ALA A 187 -10.98 21.73 -34.15
C ALA A 187 -11.26 20.25 -33.83
N ALA A 188 -11.18 19.37 -34.83
CA ALA A 188 -11.32 17.93 -34.64
C ALA A 188 -10.22 17.36 -33.73
N LYS A 189 -8.95 17.72 -33.99
CA LYS A 189 -7.80 17.31 -33.17
C LYS A 189 -7.92 17.78 -31.71
N LEU A 190 -8.25 19.06 -31.51
CA LEU A 190 -8.46 19.62 -30.18
C LEU A 190 -9.60 18.93 -29.44
N SER A 191 -10.68 18.56 -30.15
CA SER A 191 -11.80 17.82 -29.57
C SER A 191 -11.42 16.41 -29.14
N GLU A 192 -10.64 15.70 -29.95
CA GLU A 192 -10.12 14.36 -29.62
C GLU A 192 -9.15 14.42 -28.42
N ALA A 193 -8.25 15.40 -28.41
CA ALA A 193 -7.30 15.62 -27.33
C ALA A 193 -7.99 16.01 -26.01
N LEU A 194 -9.09 16.76 -26.05
CA LEU A 194 -9.92 17.06 -24.87
C LEU A 194 -10.51 15.79 -24.25
N THR A 195 -10.94 14.82 -25.07
CA THR A 195 -11.43 13.53 -24.57
C THR A 195 -10.31 12.74 -23.89
N ARG A 196 -9.11 12.68 -24.49
CA ARG A 196 -7.95 11.99 -23.88
C ARG A 196 -7.55 12.58 -22.54
N LEU A 197 -7.61 13.91 -22.39
CA LEU A 197 -7.29 14.58 -21.12
C LEU A 197 -8.32 14.27 -20.01
N GLN A 198 -9.59 14.04 -20.37
CA GLN A 198 -10.67 13.79 -19.41
C GLN A 198 -10.74 12.33 -18.96
N THR A 199 -10.07 11.40 -19.63
CA THR A 199 -10.01 9.99 -19.22
C THR A 199 -8.84 9.78 -18.25
N PRO A 200 -9.08 9.56 -16.94
CA PRO A 200 -8.01 9.32 -15.95
C PRO A 200 -7.28 7.99 -16.11
N PHE A 201 -7.59 7.20 -17.15
CA PHE A 201 -7.07 5.85 -17.38
C PHE A 201 -6.62 5.63 -18.84
N GLY A 202 -6.31 6.69 -19.57
CA GLY A 202 -5.78 6.60 -20.93
C GLY A 202 -4.26 6.41 -20.95
N GLU A 203 -3.86 5.17 -21.22
CA GLU A 203 -2.51 4.57 -21.28
C GLU A 203 -1.87 4.12 -19.96
#